data_AF-Q65DB5-F1
#
_entry.id   AF-Q65DB5-F1
#
_cell.length_a   1.000
_cell.length_b   1.000
_cell.length_c   1.000
_cell.angle_alpha   90.00
_cell.angle_beta   90.00
_cell.angle_gamma   90.00
#
_symmetry.space_group_name_H-M   'P 1'
#
loop_
_entity.id
_entity.type
_entity.pdbx_description
1 polymer ?
#
loop_
_entity_poly.entity_id
_entity_poly.type
_entity_poly.pdbx_seq_one_letter_code
_entity_poly.pdbx_strand_id
1 'polypeptide(L)'
;MNHGVCSVSIKRNLRVAIQGRPSRGVGMEEIMFESLDQNGIALNMAEVAILPEEVPLFTKKLVDQGIIISALHNHWIFTEPNILYIHFQSVEPPLTFAKKTAAALSVLR
;
A
#
# COMPACT_ATOMS: atom_id res chain seq x y z
N MET A 1 -18.10 2.93 -4.21
CA MET A 1 -18.31 2.54 -2.80
C MET A 1 -19.09 1.24 -2.78
N ASN A 2 -18.59 0.24 -2.06
CA ASN A 2 -19.26 -1.05 -1.87
C ASN A 2 -19.35 -1.30 -0.36
N HIS A 3 -20.56 -1.52 0.16
CA HIS A 3 -20.82 -1.67 1.60
C HIS A 3 -20.19 -0.59 2.52
N GLY A 4 -20.14 0.67 2.08
CA GLY A 4 -19.57 1.78 2.87
C GLY A 4 -18.06 1.96 2.76
N VAL A 5 -17.38 1.12 1.98
CA VAL A 5 -15.94 1.23 1.69
C VAL A 5 -15.74 1.82 0.31
N CYS A 6 -14.89 2.84 0.21
CA CYS A 6 -14.34 3.33 -1.05
C CYS A 6 -12.95 2.74 -1.24
N SER A 7 -12.75 1.91 -2.27
CA SER A 7 -11.44 1.36 -2.60
C SER A 7 -10.91 1.92 -3.92
N VAL A 8 -9.58 2.07 -3.97
CA VAL A 8 -8.83 2.44 -5.15
C VAL A 8 -7.72 1.41 -5.32
N SER A 9 -7.73 0.71 -6.45
CA SER A 9 -6.64 -0.20 -6.79
C SER A 9 -5.56 0.54 -7.55
N ILE A 10 -4.33 0.43 -7.06
CA ILE A 10 -3.13 0.81 -7.81
C ILE A 10 -2.52 -0.48 -8.32
N LYS A 11 -1.83 -0.41 -9.46
CA LYS A 11 -1.10 -1.53 -10.01
C LYS A 11 0.34 -1.14 -10.23
N ARG A 12 1.26 -1.79 -9.52
CA ARG A 12 2.68 -1.70 -9.82
C ARG A 12 3.04 -2.58 -11.01
N ASN A 13 3.95 -2.07 -11.83
CA ASN A 13 4.46 -2.79 -13.00
C ASN A 13 5.68 -3.63 -12.63
N LEU A 14 5.48 -4.63 -11.77
CA LEU A 14 6.53 -5.56 -11.35
C LEU A 14 6.50 -6.82 -12.22
N ARG A 15 7.67 -7.23 -12.74
CA ARG A 15 7.82 -8.51 -13.45
C ARG A 15 8.14 -9.59 -12.43
N VAL A 16 7.11 -10.30 -11.97
CA VAL A 16 7.26 -11.32 -10.93
C VAL A 16 7.01 -12.70 -11.52
N ALA A 17 7.84 -13.66 -11.15
CA ALA A 17 7.60 -15.08 -11.36
C ALA A 17 7.35 -15.78 -10.02
N ILE A 18 6.52 -16.82 -10.02
CA ILE A 18 6.36 -17.76 -8.90
C ILE A 18 6.71 -19.14 -9.43
N GLN A 19 7.69 -19.81 -8.80
CA GLN A 19 8.17 -21.13 -9.25
C GLN A 19 8.52 -21.16 -10.75
N GLY A 20 9.16 -20.10 -11.26
CA GLY A 20 9.57 -19.98 -12.66
C GLY A 20 8.45 -19.66 -13.66
N ARG A 21 7.21 -19.39 -13.20
CA ARG A 21 6.08 -18.98 -14.05
C ARG A 21 5.74 -17.50 -13.83
N PRO A 22 5.63 -16.68 -14.90
CA PRO A 22 5.21 -15.28 -14.76
C PRO A 22 3.84 -15.15 -14.09
N SER A 23 3.72 -14.24 -13.12
CA SER A 23 2.48 -13.93 -12.42
C SER A 23 1.98 -12.53 -12.78
N ARG A 24 0.66 -12.40 -12.96
CA ARG A 24 -0.04 -11.13 -13.15
C ARG A 24 -0.86 -10.69 -11.95
N GLY A 25 -0.99 -11.55 -10.93
CA GLY A 25 -1.77 -11.31 -9.72
C GLY A 25 -0.96 -10.73 -8.55
N VAL A 26 0.37 -10.68 -8.68
CA VAL A 26 1.27 -10.05 -7.71
C VAL A 26 1.41 -8.57 -8.06
N GLY A 27 1.46 -7.69 -7.05
CA GLY A 27 1.56 -6.23 -7.26
C GLY A 27 0.20 -5.57 -7.51
N MET A 28 -0.84 -6.06 -6.85
CA MET A 28 -2.10 -5.34 -6.71
C MET A 28 -2.08 -4.63 -5.36
N GLU A 29 -2.19 -3.31 -5.40
CA GLU A 29 -2.22 -2.47 -4.21
C GLU A 29 -3.64 -1.98 -4.00
N GLU A 30 -4.07 -1.93 -2.75
CA GLU A 30 -5.42 -1.47 -2.41
C GLU A 30 -5.34 -0.35 -1.39
N ILE A 31 -5.98 0.78 -1.71
CA ILE A 31 -6.21 1.88 -0.80
C ILE A 31 -7.69 1.87 -0.46
N MET A 32 -8.02 1.87 0.82
CA MET A 32 -9.38 1.85 1.34
C MET A 32 -9.65 3.07 2.20
N PHE A 33 -10.84 3.63 2.03
CA PHE A 33 -11.40 4.72 2.82
C PHE A 33 -12.75 4.26 3.35
N GLU A 34 -12.91 4.21 4.67
CA GLU A 34 -14.14 3.76 5.32
C GLU A 34 -14.43 4.55 6.61
N SER A 35 -15.61 4.32 7.20
CA SER A 35 -16.02 4.94 8.46
C SER A 35 -15.90 6.47 8.49
N LEU A 36 -16.25 7.14 7.37
CA LEU A 36 -16.25 8.61 7.27
C LEU A 36 -17.25 9.22 8.27
N ASP A 37 -16.75 10.07 9.16
CA ASP A 37 -17.57 10.78 10.13
C ASP A 37 -18.11 12.12 9.60
N GLN A 38 -18.95 12.77 10.42
CA GLN A 38 -19.54 14.07 10.11
C GLN A 38 -18.54 15.24 10.04
N ASN A 39 -17.30 15.05 10.53
CA ASN A 39 -16.22 16.02 10.46
C ASN A 39 -15.32 15.81 9.22
N GLY A 40 -15.63 14.82 8.38
CA GLY A 40 -14.84 14.49 7.20
C GLY A 40 -13.58 13.68 7.51
N ILE A 41 -13.51 13.03 8.67
CA ILE A 41 -12.41 12.16 9.08
C ILE A 41 -12.79 10.70 8.80
N ALA A 42 -11.90 9.94 8.18
CA ALA A 42 -12.13 8.54 7.84
C ALA A 42 -11.05 7.64 8.45
N LEU A 43 -11.37 6.34 8.58
CA LEU A 43 -10.35 5.30 8.67
C LEU A 43 -9.80 5.07 7.26
N ASN A 44 -8.51 5.30 7.10
CA ASN A 44 -7.81 5.11 5.84
C ASN A 44 -6.78 4.00 6.00
N MET A 45 -6.77 3.06 5.06
CA MET A 45 -5.86 1.92 5.05
C MET A 45 -5.27 1.75 3.66
N ALA A 46 -4.07 1.23 3.58
CA ALA A 46 -3.46 0.88 2.32
C ALA A 46 -2.53 -0.32 2.45
N GLU A 47 -2.49 -1.10 1.39
CA GLU A 47 -1.55 -2.19 1.17
C GLU A 47 -0.74 -1.91 -0.11
N VAL A 48 0.58 -2.02 -0.03
CA VAL A 48 1.47 -1.83 -1.18
C VAL A 48 2.45 -2.99 -1.31
N ALA A 49 2.56 -3.55 -2.52
CA ALA A 49 3.64 -4.48 -2.84
C ALA A 49 4.96 -3.72 -2.99
N ILE A 50 6.02 -4.24 -2.37
CA ILE A 50 7.30 -3.54 -2.23
C ILE A 50 8.47 -4.50 -2.42
N LEU A 51 9.51 -4.04 -3.11
CA LEU A 51 10.78 -4.77 -3.22
C LEU A 51 11.56 -4.63 -1.89
N PRO A 52 12.32 -5.66 -1.46
CA PRO A 52 13.11 -5.60 -0.23
C PRO A 52 14.00 -4.36 -0.12
N GLU A 53 14.62 -3.94 -1.22
CA GLU A 53 15.48 -2.75 -1.26
C GLU A 53 14.73 -1.42 -1.16
N GLU A 54 13.42 -1.39 -1.41
CA GLU A 54 12.58 -0.18 -1.32
C GLU A 54 12.08 0.06 0.12
N VAL A 55 12.05 -0.97 0.96
CA VAL A 55 11.50 -0.92 2.33
C VAL A 55 12.06 0.23 3.16
N PRO A 56 13.38 0.46 3.26
CA PRO A 56 13.90 1.49 4.16
C PRO A 56 13.44 2.91 3.78
N LEU A 57 13.41 3.23 2.49
CA LEU A 57 13.04 4.57 2.03
C LEU A 57 11.52 4.78 2.09
N PHE A 58 10.75 3.78 1.70
CA PHE A 58 9.29 3.86 1.73
C PHE A 58 8.75 3.97 3.16
N THR A 59 9.23 3.11 4.08
CA THR A 59 8.83 3.16 5.50
C THR A 59 9.20 4.49 6.14
N LYS A 60 10.41 5.00 5.88
CA LYS A 60 10.81 6.34 6.33
C LYS A 60 9.84 7.42 5.83
N LYS A 61 9.47 7.39 4.55
CA LYS A 61 8.57 8.39 3.95
C LYS A 61 7.16 8.35 4.55
N LEU A 62 6.66 7.16 4.92
CA LEU A 62 5.39 7.03 5.65
C LEU A 62 5.48 7.63 7.06
N VAL A 63 6.51 7.24 7.83
CA VAL A 63 6.71 7.68 9.22
C VAL A 63 6.94 9.19 9.29
N ASP A 64 7.75 9.77 8.40
CA ASP A 64 7.99 11.21 8.33
C ASP A 64 6.69 12.02 8.05
N GLN A 65 5.65 11.38 7.49
CA GLN A 65 4.33 11.98 7.25
C GLN A 65 3.29 11.67 8.34
N GLY A 66 3.72 11.01 9.42
CA GLY A 66 2.87 10.62 10.55
C GLY A 66 1.92 9.45 10.23
N ILE A 67 2.21 8.64 9.21
CA ILE A 67 1.42 7.45 8.89
C ILE A 67 1.92 6.26 9.72
N ILE A 68 0.99 5.49 10.27
CA ILE A 68 1.28 4.29 11.05
C ILE A 68 1.45 3.11 10.11
N ILE A 69 2.57 2.39 10.22
CA ILE A 69 2.79 1.10 9.55
C ILE A 69 2.23 0.00 10.46
N SER A 70 1.29 -0.80 9.97
CA SER A 70 0.62 -1.86 10.73
C SER A 70 1.20 -3.25 10.47
N ALA A 71 1.76 -3.51 9.28
CA ALA A 71 2.42 -4.78 8.97
C ALA A 71 3.47 -4.66 7.85
N LEU A 72 4.44 -5.57 7.87
CA LEU A 72 5.38 -5.82 6.78
C LEU A 72 5.61 -7.33 6.68
N HIS A 73 5.20 -7.96 5.59
CA HIS A 73 5.24 -9.43 5.43
C HIS A 73 5.28 -9.86 3.96
N ASN A 74 5.39 -11.17 3.70
CA ASN A 74 5.32 -11.73 2.34
C ASN A 74 3.98 -12.45 2.14
N HIS A 75 3.38 -12.33 0.95
CA HIS A 75 2.25 -13.17 0.53
C HIS A 75 2.71 -14.47 -0.15
N TRP A 76 3.89 -14.46 -0.78
CA TRP A 76 4.44 -15.61 -1.51
C TRP A 76 5.95 -15.74 -1.27
N ILE A 77 6.38 -16.91 -0.80
CA ILE A 77 7.78 -17.18 -0.42
C ILE A 77 8.69 -17.37 -1.64
N PHE A 78 8.16 -17.86 -2.76
CA PHE A 78 8.94 -18.21 -3.95
C PHE A 78 8.73 -17.23 -5.11
N THR A 79 8.62 -15.94 -4.77
CA THR A 79 8.57 -14.87 -5.77
C THR A 79 9.98 -14.54 -6.26
N GLU A 80 10.12 -14.32 -7.56
CA GLU A 80 11.34 -13.82 -8.18
C GLU A 80 10.97 -12.58 -9.03
N PRO A 81 11.40 -11.37 -8.64
CA PRO A 81 12.12 -11.04 -7.41
C PRO A 81 11.25 -11.27 -6.17
N ASN A 82 11.87 -11.33 -4.99
CA ASN A 82 11.14 -11.36 -3.71
C ASN A 82 10.24 -10.14 -3.58
N ILE A 83 8.96 -10.35 -3.23
CA ILE A 83 7.97 -9.28 -3.03
C ILE A 83 7.43 -9.31 -1.59
N LEU A 84 7.64 -8.21 -0.87
CA LEU A 84 7.01 -7.92 0.42
C LEU A 84 5.72 -7.10 0.21
N TYR A 85 4.91 -7.04 1.26
CA TYR A 85 3.68 -6.28 1.35
C TYR A 85 3.73 -5.45 2.63
N ILE A 86 3.48 -4.16 2.49
CA ILE A 86 3.43 -3.24 3.63
C ILE A 86 2.01 -2.70 3.78
N HIS A 87 1.51 -2.80 5.01
CA HIS A 87 0.20 -2.29 5.42
C HIS A 87 0.41 -1.04 6.25
N PHE A 88 -0.36 0.01 5.96
CA PHE A 88 -0.30 1.26 6.70
C PHE A 88 -1.65 1.96 6.76
N GLN A 89 -1.84 2.78 7.79
CA GLN A 89 -3.14 3.38 8.10
C GLN A 89 -3.02 4.73 8.79
N SER A 90 -4.11 5.50 8.74
CA SER A 90 -4.29 6.72 9.53
C SER A 90 -5.77 7.09 9.65
N VAL A 91 -6.09 7.89 10.67
CA VAL A 91 -7.42 8.47 10.87
C VAL A 91 -7.34 9.96 10.59
N GLU A 92 -7.71 10.35 9.38
CA GLU A 92 -7.59 11.73 8.87
C GLU A 92 -8.51 11.94 7.64
N PRO A 93 -8.61 13.15 7.07
CA PRO A 93 -9.37 13.36 5.85
C PRO A 93 -8.86 12.48 4.70
N PRO A 94 -9.73 11.77 3.95
CA PRO A 94 -9.34 10.89 2.85
C PRO A 94 -8.37 11.51 1.85
N LEU A 95 -8.59 12.78 1.48
CA LEU A 95 -7.74 13.47 0.52
C LEU A 95 -6.34 13.75 1.07
N THR A 96 -6.21 13.96 2.38
CA THR A 96 -4.91 14.12 3.04
C THR A 96 -4.13 12.81 3.00
N PHE A 97 -4.79 11.70 3.37
CA PHE A 97 -4.18 10.37 3.29
C PHE A 97 -3.76 10.04 1.86
N ALA A 98 -4.64 10.25 0.88
CA ALA A 98 -4.35 10.00 -0.53
C ALA A 98 -3.10 10.76 -1.03
N LYS A 99 -2.93 12.02 -0.62
CA LYS A 99 -1.75 12.84 -0.97
C LYS A 99 -0.48 12.31 -0.33
N LYS A 100 -0.52 11.96 0.97
CA LYS A 100 0.63 11.37 1.67
C LYS A 100 1.02 10.01 1.09
N THR A 101 0.03 9.18 0.76
CA THR A 101 0.21 7.90 0.08
C THR A 101 0.86 8.10 -1.28
N ALA A 102 0.36 9.02 -2.12
CA ALA A 102 0.98 9.34 -3.40
C ALA A 102 2.44 9.82 -3.26
N ALA A 103 2.73 10.64 -2.24
CA ALA A 103 4.08 11.11 -1.95
C ALA A 103 5.02 10.02 -1.39
N ALA A 104 4.48 8.97 -0.77
CA ALA A 104 5.23 7.78 -0.39
C ALA A 104 5.49 6.88 -1.60
N LEU A 105 4.48 6.64 -2.43
CA LEU A 105 4.60 5.84 -3.64
C LEU A 105 5.61 6.40 -4.64
N SER A 106 5.85 7.72 -4.66
CA SER A 106 6.81 8.35 -5.56
C SER A 106 8.28 7.99 -5.30
N VAL A 107 8.60 7.36 -4.18
CA VAL A 107 9.96 6.86 -3.87
C VAL A 107 10.19 5.43 -4.35
N LEU A 108 9.14 4.76 -4.84
CA LEU A 108 9.20 3.43 -5.40
C LEU A 108 9.62 3.48 -6.87
N ARG A 109 10.30 2.44 -7.35
CA ARG A 109 10.77 2.33 -8.73
C ARG A 109 9.69 1.81 -9.68
#